data_AF-A0A9E2HX25-F1
#
_entry.id   AF-A0A9E2HX25-F1
#
_cell.length_a   1.000
_cell.length_b   1.000
_cell.length_c   1.000
_cell.angle_alpha   90.00
_cell.angle_beta   90.00
_cell.angle_gamma   90.00
#
_symmetry.space_group_name_H-M   'P 1'
#
loop_
_entity.id
_entity.type
_entity.pdbx_description
1 polymer ?
#
loop_
_entity_poly.entity_id
_entity_poly.type
_entity_poly.pdbx_seq_one_letter_code
_entity_poly.pdbx_strand_id
1 'polypeptide(L)'
;MNTLIIADLHLSEEQPATAALFFRFLKERAQTADALYILGDLFEVWIGDDDRGSFNQQVIQALKETSNKTPIFFMPGNRDFLIGKRFCKQAGCQLIPDP
;
A
#
# COMPACT_ATOMS: atom_id res chain seq x y z
N MET A 1 2.83 -10.10 19.99
CA MET A 1 3.38 -9.24 18.92
C MET A 1 2.95 -9.84 17.59
N ASN A 2 2.18 -9.10 16.79
CA ASN A 2 1.60 -9.52 15.52
C ASN A 2 1.99 -8.54 14.42
N THR A 3 2.98 -8.89 13.61
CA THR A 3 3.44 -8.12 12.45
C THR A 3 2.97 -8.80 11.17
N LEU A 4 2.43 -8.01 10.23
CA LEU A 4 1.94 -8.49 8.95
C LEU A 4 2.93 -8.11 7.85
N ILE A 5 3.08 -9.00 6.87
CA ILE A 5 3.93 -8.81 5.70
C ILE A 5 3.12 -9.24 4.48
N ILE A 6 3.07 -8.37 3.46
CA ILE A 6 2.41 -8.61 2.17
C ILE A 6 3.29 -8.11 1.01
N ALA A 7 3.13 -8.67 -0.17
CA ALA A 7 3.84 -8.31 -1.41
C ALA A 7 3.07 -8.85 -2.62
N ASP A 8 3.39 -8.38 -3.82
CA ASP A 8 2.90 -8.92 -5.11
C ASP A 8 1.35 -8.90 -5.23
N LEU A 9 0.74 -7.78 -4.83
CA LEU A 9 -0.72 -7.63 -4.89
C LEU A 9 -1.22 -7.23 -6.27
N HIS A 10 -0.41 -6.49 -7.04
CA HIS A 10 -0.75 -6.06 -8.39
C HIS A 10 -2.13 -5.35 -8.48
N LEU A 11 -2.40 -4.44 -7.53
CA LEU A 11 -3.68 -3.74 -7.47
C LEU A 11 -3.93 -2.94 -8.75
N SER A 12 -5.12 -3.12 -9.32
CA SER A 12 -5.59 -2.41 -10.51
C SER A 12 -7.12 -2.33 -10.53
N GLU A 13 -7.66 -1.35 -11.26
CA GLU A 13 -9.10 -1.19 -11.48
C GLU A 13 -9.69 -2.40 -12.26
N GLU A 14 -8.88 -3.06 -13.08
CA GLU A 14 -9.24 -4.24 -13.85
C GLU A 14 -9.35 -5.52 -12.98
N GLN A 15 -8.82 -5.50 -11.75
CA GLN A 15 -8.86 -6.61 -10.80
C GLN A 15 -9.61 -6.24 -9.50
N PRO A 16 -10.91 -5.92 -9.55
CA PRO A 16 -11.66 -5.40 -8.41
C PRO A 16 -11.78 -6.42 -7.26
N ALA A 17 -11.72 -7.73 -7.54
CA ALA A 17 -11.77 -8.77 -6.51
C ALA A 17 -10.54 -8.73 -5.60
N THR A 18 -9.34 -8.59 -6.17
CA THR A 18 -8.08 -8.47 -5.43
C THR A 18 -8.07 -7.19 -4.59
N ALA A 19 -8.51 -6.06 -5.17
CA ALA A 19 -8.65 -4.81 -4.45
C ALA A 19 -9.64 -4.90 -3.28
N ALA A 20 -10.79 -5.56 -3.47
CA ALA A 20 -11.77 -5.77 -2.40
C ALA A 20 -11.20 -6.59 -1.23
N LEU A 21 -10.43 -7.64 -1.52
CA LEU A 21 -9.74 -8.42 -0.50
C LEU A 21 -8.69 -7.58 0.25
N PHE A 22 -7.94 -6.75 -0.46
CA PHE A 22 -6.98 -5.82 0.14
C PHE A 22 -7.65 -4.81 1.09
N PHE A 23 -8.74 -4.16 0.65
CA PHE A 23 -9.47 -3.22 1.49
C PHE A 23 -10.06 -3.90 2.73
N ARG A 24 -10.61 -5.11 2.56
CA ARG A 24 -11.11 -5.91 3.69
C ARG A 24 -9.97 -6.27 4.65
N PHE A 25 -8.83 -6.71 4.13
CA PHE A 25 -7.63 -7.02 4.91
C PHE A 25 -7.18 -5.82 5.75
N LEU A 26 -7.12 -4.63 5.15
CA LEU A 26 -6.77 -3.41 5.86
C LEU A 26 -7.73 -3.15 7.03
N LYS A 27 -9.03 -3.21 6.75
CA LYS A 27 -10.09 -2.92 7.73
C LYS A 27 -10.17 -3.93 8.87
N GLU A 28 -10.01 -5.21 8.58
CA GLU A 28 -10.26 -6.29 9.55
C GLU A 28 -9.01 -6.77 10.28
N ARG A 29 -7.85 -6.77 9.59
CA ARG A 29 -6.60 -7.36 10.13
C ARG A 29 -5.51 -6.33 10.35
N ALA A 30 -5.26 -5.47 9.37
CA ALA A 30 -4.12 -4.56 9.46
C ALA A 30 -4.30 -3.53 10.57
N GLN A 31 -5.51 -3.01 10.80
CA GLN A 31 -5.79 -1.99 11.82
C GLN A 31 -5.50 -2.40 13.28
N THR A 32 -5.29 -3.69 13.56
CA THR A 32 -4.99 -4.22 14.89
C THR A 32 -3.61 -4.88 14.98
N ALA A 33 -2.81 -4.79 13.91
CA ALA A 33 -1.44 -5.29 13.88
C ALA A 33 -0.48 -4.28 14.51
N ASP A 34 0.64 -4.78 15.04
CA ASP A 34 1.71 -3.94 15.57
C ASP A 34 2.46 -3.21 14.46
N ALA A 35 2.54 -3.81 13.26
CA ALA A 35 3.11 -3.22 12.06
C ALA A 35 2.63 -3.94 10.80
N LEU A 36 2.62 -3.23 9.67
CA LEU A 36 2.39 -3.77 8.33
C LEU A 36 3.59 -3.44 7.43
N TYR A 37 4.18 -4.47 6.83
CA TYR A 37 5.21 -4.33 5.80
C TYR A 37 4.62 -4.69 4.44
N ILE A 38 4.78 -3.79 3.47
CA ILE A 38 4.42 -3.98 2.07
C ILE A 38 5.72 -4.04 1.29
N LEU A 39 6.10 -5.22 0.83
CA LEU A 39 7.40 -5.51 0.24
C LEU A 39 7.32 -5.62 -1.29
N GLY A 40 6.94 -4.52 -1.93
CA GLY A 40 6.92 -4.38 -3.38
C GLY A 40 5.64 -4.84 -4.07
N ASP A 41 5.49 -4.38 -5.31
CA ASP A 41 4.45 -4.76 -6.27
C ASP A 41 3.03 -4.65 -5.69
N LEU A 42 2.79 -3.56 -4.96
CA LEU A 42 1.46 -3.22 -4.45
C LEU A 42 0.52 -2.87 -5.60
N PHE A 43 0.99 -2.10 -6.58
CA PHE A 43 0.23 -1.73 -7.78
C PHE A 43 0.70 -2.53 -8.98
N GLU A 44 -0.21 -2.82 -9.91
CA GLU A 44 0.16 -3.48 -11.18
C GLU A 44 1.07 -2.58 -12.03
N VAL A 45 0.84 -1.26 -11.96
CA VAL A 45 1.67 -0.22 -12.57
C VAL A 45 1.62 1.05 -11.73
N TRP A 46 2.77 1.69 -11.51
CA TRP A 46 2.86 3.03 -10.96
C TRP A 46 3.58 3.97 -11.93
N ILE A 47 2.88 4.99 -12.41
CA ILE A 47 3.41 5.92 -13.42
C ILE A 47 4.08 7.16 -12.80
N GLY A 48 3.90 7.39 -11.50
CA GLY A 48 4.46 8.52 -10.77
C GLY A 48 3.55 9.03 -9.64
N ASP A 49 4.14 9.68 -8.64
CA ASP A 49 3.41 10.21 -7.46
C ASP A 49 2.45 11.38 -7.79
N ASP A 50 2.49 11.91 -9.01
CA ASP A 50 1.55 12.91 -9.51
C ASP A 50 0.28 12.32 -10.13
N ASP A 51 0.16 10.98 -10.16
CA ASP A 51 -1.03 10.27 -10.60
C ASP A 51 -2.28 10.68 -9.79
N ARG A 52 -3.37 10.90 -10.52
CA ARG A 52 -4.68 11.33 -10.01
C ARG A 52 -5.78 10.32 -10.28
N GLY A 53 -5.43 9.10 -10.69
CA GLY A 53 -6.38 8.00 -10.90
C GLY A 53 -7.21 7.74 -9.65
N SER A 54 -8.54 7.66 -9.82
CA SER A 54 -9.50 7.49 -8.71
C SER A 54 -9.24 6.21 -7.91
N PHE A 55 -8.83 5.12 -8.58
CA PHE A 55 -8.48 3.86 -7.94
C PHE A 55 -7.25 4.00 -7.04
N ASN A 56 -6.16 4.59 -7.54
CA ASN A 56 -4.93 4.78 -6.77
C ASN A 56 -5.19 5.68 -5.55
N GLN A 57 -6.01 6.72 -5.70
CA GLN A 57 -6.42 7.56 -4.56
C GLN A 57 -7.24 6.79 -3.51
N GLN A 58 -8.07 5.81 -3.90
CA GLN A 58 -8.77 4.95 -2.92
C GLN A 58 -7.79 4.08 -2.14
N VAL A 59 -6.79 3.47 -2.81
CA VAL A 59 -5.75 2.67 -2.16
C VAL A 59 -4.93 3.52 -1.19
N ILE A 60 -4.49 4.70 -1.62
CA ILE A 60 -3.75 5.67 -0.78
C ILE A 60 -4.58 6.04 0.46
N GLN A 61 -5.86 6.35 0.30
CA GLN A 61 -6.73 6.75 1.39
C GLN A 61 -6.95 5.62 2.40
N ALA A 62 -7.15 4.38 1.92
CA ALA A 62 -7.29 3.21 2.80
C ALA A 62 -6.01 2.91 3.60
N LEU A 63 -4.84 3.05 2.97
CA LEU A 63 -3.55 2.98 3.65
C LEU A 63 -3.41 4.09 4.68
N LYS A 64 -3.80 5.33 4.33
CA LYS A 64 -3.76 6.48 5.24
C LYS A 64 -4.59 6.26 6.49
N GLU A 65 -5.81 5.75 6.35
CA GLU A 65 -6.67 5.43 7.49
C GLU A 65 -6.08 4.35 8.39
N THR A 66 -5.45 3.34 7.79
CA THR A 66 -4.77 2.25 8.51
C THR A 66 -3.53 2.76 9.23
N SER A 67 -2.76 3.67 8.59
CA SER A 67 -1.53 4.24 9.15
C SER A 67 -1.73 5.00 10.47
N ASN A 68 -2.95 5.49 10.71
CA ASN A 68 -3.30 6.16 11.97
C ASN A 68 -3.35 5.20 13.18
N LYS A 69 -3.41 3.88 12.94
CA LYS A 69 -3.51 2.84 13.97
C LYS A 69 -2.32 1.89 13.97
N THR A 70 -1.79 1.60 12.79
CA THR A 70 -0.72 0.63 12.59
C THR A 70 0.37 1.24 11.72
N PRO A 71 1.64 1.26 12.14
CA PRO A 71 2.74 1.76 11.32
C PRO A 71 2.88 0.89 10.05
N ILE A 72 3.02 1.57 8.91
CA ILE A 72 3.13 0.93 7.59
C ILE A 72 4.52 1.22 7.03
N PHE A 73 5.23 0.19 6.61
CA PHE A 73 6.50 0.28 5.93
C PHE A 73 6.33 -0.20 4.48
N PHE A 74 6.89 0.55 3.54
CA PHE A 74 6.76 0.27 2.11
C PHE A 74 8.13 0.17 1.47
N MET A 75 8.39 -0.95 0.80
CA MET A 75 9.54 -1.15 -0.08
C MET A 75 9.01 -1.17 -1.53
N PRO A 76 9.54 -0.35 -2.45
CA PRO A 76 9.13 -0.41 -3.85
C PRO A 76 9.53 -1.74 -4.49
N GLY A 77 8.68 -2.26 -5.38
CA GLY A 77 8.95 -3.43 -6.20
C GLY A 77 9.31 -3.05 -7.65
N ASN A 78 9.28 -4.04 -8.54
CA ASN A 78 9.65 -3.86 -9.94
C ASN A 78 8.60 -3.09 -10.75
N ARG A 79 7.33 -3.11 -10.32
CA ARG A 79 6.21 -2.47 -11.04
C ARG A 79 5.87 -1.09 -10.52
N ASP A 80 6.24 -0.83 -9.28
CA ASP A 80 5.96 0.38 -8.55
C ASP A 80 7.22 1.06 -8.00
N PHE A 81 8.37 0.84 -8.66
CA PHE A 81 9.67 1.46 -8.39
C PHE A 81 9.66 3.00 -8.43
N LEU A 82 8.67 3.60 -9.10
CA LEU A 82 8.48 5.05 -9.15
C LEU A 82 7.77 5.61 -7.90
N ILE A 83 7.29 4.76 -6.99
CA ILE A 83 6.68 5.20 -5.72
C ILE A 83 7.73 5.97 -4.91
N GLY A 84 7.38 7.21 -4.59
CA GLY A 84 8.26 8.13 -3.90
C GLY A 84 7.71 8.66 -2.59
N LYS A 85 8.37 9.72 -2.12
CA LYS A 85 8.05 10.37 -0.84
C LYS A 85 6.65 10.98 -0.82
N ARG A 86 6.09 11.37 -1.97
CA ARG A 86 4.77 12.02 -2.02
C ARG A 86 3.69 10.97 -1.81
N PHE A 87 3.78 9.81 -2.45
CA PHE A 87 2.92 8.67 -2.15
C PHE A 87 3.01 8.32 -0.65
N CYS A 88 4.22 8.12 -0.12
CA CYS A 88 4.40 7.74 1.29
C CYS A 88 3.78 8.75 2.26
N LYS A 89 3.93 10.05 1.99
CA LYS A 89 3.31 11.11 2.78
C LYS A 89 1.77 11.05 2.73
N GLN A 90 1.19 10.79 1.55
CA GLN A 90 -0.26 10.71 1.38
C GLN A 90 -0.84 9.44 2.02
N ALA A 91 -0.18 8.29 1.83
CA ALA A 91 -0.58 6.99 2.38
C ALA A 91 -0.21 6.80 3.86
N GLY A 92 0.61 7.69 4.43
CA GLY A 92 1.06 7.60 5.82
C GLY A 92 2.04 6.47 6.09
N CYS A 93 2.75 5.97 5.07
CA CYS A 93 3.75 4.92 5.22
C CYS A 93 5.18 5.48 5.26
N GLN A 94 6.10 4.68 5.77
CA GLN A 94 7.54 4.93 5.75
C GLN A 94 8.19 4.13 4.63
N LEU A 95 8.87 4.82 3.72
CA LEU A 95 9.69 4.18 2.70
C LEU A 95 10.90 3.48 3.34
N ILE A 96 11.15 2.22 2.99
CA ILE A 96 12.32 1.44 3.41
C ILE A 96 13.15 1.04 2.16
N PRO A 97 14.48 0.99 2.28
CA PRO A 97 15.35 0.61 1.17
C PRO A 97 15.23 -0.89 0.85
N ASP A 98 15.38 -1.23 -0.43
CA ASP A 98 15.64 -2.60 -0.90
C ASP A 98 17.04 -3.06 -0.41
N PRO A 99 17.26 -4.35 -0.07
CA PRO A 99 18.52 -4.85 0.48
C PRO A 99 19.77 -4.70 -0.40
#